data_AF-A0AAX1G3H6-F1
#
_entry.id   AF-A0AAX1G3H6-F1
#
_cell.length_a   1.000
_cell.length_b   1.000
_cell.length_c   1.000
_cell.angle_alpha   90.00
_cell.angle_beta   90.00
_cell.angle_gamma   90.00
#
_symmetry.space_group_name_H-M   'P 1'
#
loop_
_entity.id
_entity.type
_entity.pdbx_description
1 polymer ?
#
loop_
_entity_poly.entity_id
_entity_poly.type
_entity_poly.pdbx_seq_one_letter_code
_entity_poly.pdbx_strand_id
1 'polypeptide(L)'
;MSSTLAVISLFGSSFLSATLLPGNSEIVLVALLTQSRVSPELLVLAATLGNTLGGLTNVIIGRLLPALKPQRGLATALGWLQRFGPAALLLSWVPVVGDLLCVLAGWLRMPWGSVALFLCIGKALRYIVLTMITVQGIAWWQ
;
A
#
# COMPACT_ATOMS: atom_id res chain seq x y z
N MET A 1 11.34 -10.95 19.97
CA MET A 1 11.99 -10.82 18.65
C MET A 1 13.04 -9.71 18.73
N SER A 2 14.17 -9.83 18.02
CA SER A 2 15.11 -8.72 17.89
C SER A 2 14.49 -7.60 17.05
N SER A 3 14.89 -6.35 17.28
CA SER A 3 14.37 -5.16 16.59
C SER A 3 14.44 -5.31 15.06
N THR A 4 15.53 -5.92 14.57
CA THR A 4 15.76 -6.22 13.15
C THR A 4 14.72 -7.21 12.59
N LEU A 5 14.42 -8.28 13.33
CA LEU A 5 13.43 -9.27 12.87
C LEU A 5 12.02 -8.68 12.80
N ALA A 6 11.67 -7.74 13.69
CA ALA A 6 10.39 -7.05 13.66
C ALA A 6 10.24 -6.15 12.42
N VAL A 7 11.30 -5.42 12.05
CA VAL A 7 11.30 -4.57 10.86
C VAL A 7 11.22 -5.42 9.58
N ILE A 8 11.99 -6.50 9.50
CA ILE A 8 11.99 -7.40 8.34
C ILE A 8 10.65 -8.12 8.19
N SER A 9 10.05 -8.60 9.29
CA SER A 9 8.76 -9.27 9.23
C SER A 9 7.65 -8.32 8.81
N LEU A 10 7.66 -7.08 9.30
CA LEU A 10 6.71 -6.04 8.88
C LEU A 10 6.89 -5.67 7.41
N PHE A 11 8.13 -5.51 6.95
CA PHE A 11 8.42 -5.26 5.53
C PHE A 11 7.89 -6.38 4.64
N GLY A 12 8.22 -7.64 4.97
CA GLY A 12 7.78 -8.81 4.22
C GLY A 12 6.26 -8.95 4.21
N SER A 13 5.62 -8.76 5.36
CA SER A 13 4.16 -8.77 5.47
C SER A 13 3.52 -7.65 4.64
N SER A 14 4.10 -6.45 4.66
CA SER A 14 3.60 -5.30 3.88
C SER A 14 3.75 -5.50 2.37
N PHE A 15 4.85 -6.11 1.93
CA PHE A 15 5.06 -6.49 0.54
C PHE A 15 4.09 -7.58 0.07
N LEU A 16 3.92 -8.64 0.86
CA LEU A 16 2.97 -9.72 0.57
C LEU A 16 1.52 -9.24 0.62
N SER A 17 1.21 -8.31 1.53
CA SER A 17 -0.15 -7.80 1.66
C SER A 17 -0.57 -6.98 0.45
N ALA A 18 0.36 -6.25 -0.16
CA ALA A 18 0.12 -5.51 -1.38
C ALA A 18 -0.07 -6.43 -2.62
N THR A 19 0.38 -7.69 -2.58
CA THR A 19 0.38 -8.58 -3.75
C THR A 19 -0.68 -9.70 -3.68
N LEU A 20 -0.90 -10.29 -2.50
CA LEU A 20 -1.66 -11.55 -2.37
C LEU A 20 -2.68 -11.57 -1.22
N LEU A 21 -2.46 -10.82 -0.14
CA LEU A 21 -3.24 -10.95 1.11
C LEU A 21 -3.74 -9.59 1.63
N PRO A 22 -5.01 -9.23 1.42
CA PRO A 22 -5.53 -7.96 1.92
C PRO A 22 -5.52 -7.94 3.46
N GLY A 23 -5.00 -6.87 4.07
CA GLY A 23 -5.19 -6.57 5.49
C GLY A 23 -4.14 -7.11 6.47
N ASN A 24 -3.15 -7.89 6.02
CA ASN A 24 -2.19 -8.53 6.95
C ASN A 24 -1.15 -7.56 7.53
N SER A 25 -0.76 -6.54 6.77
CA SER A 25 0.30 -5.62 7.21
C SER A 25 -0.10 -4.68 8.35
N GLU A 26 -1.38 -4.34 8.40
CA GLU A 26 -1.99 -3.45 9.39
C GLU A 26 -2.01 -4.11 10.76
N ILE A 27 -2.42 -5.37 10.81
CA ILE A 27 -2.46 -6.15 12.06
C ILE A 27 -1.04 -6.30 12.61
N VAL A 28 -0.06 -6.61 11.76
CA VAL A 28 1.34 -6.73 12.16
C VAL A 28 1.89 -5.39 12.66
N LEU A 29 1.58 -4.27 11.98
CA LEU A 29 1.99 -2.94 12.44
C LEU A 29 1.42 -2.61 13.82
N VAL A 30 0.11 -2.78 14.02
CA VAL A 30 -0.56 -2.52 15.30
C VAL A 30 0.03 -3.39 16.42
N ALA A 31 0.26 -4.68 16.15
CA ALA A 31 0.85 -5.60 17.13
C ALA A 31 2.30 -5.24 17.50
N LEU A 32 3.07 -4.64 16.58
CA LEU A 32 4.43 -4.18 16.87
C LEU A 32 4.45 -2.84 17.62
N LEU A 33 3.50 -1.94 17.33
CA LEU A 33 3.34 -0.67 18.04
C LEU A 33 2.98 -0.89 19.52
N THR A 34 2.09 -1.85 19.83
CA THR A 34 1.72 -2.15 21.23
C THR A 34 2.88 -2.74 22.04
N GLN A 35 3.85 -3.39 21.39
CA GLN A 35 5.03 -3.95 22.07
C GLN A 35 6.07 -2.89 22.45
N SER A 36 6.01 -1.67 21.89
CA SER A 36 6.92 -0.55 22.18
C SER A 36 8.42 -0.87 22.05
N ARG A 37 8.79 -1.90 21.25
CA ARG A 37 10.19 -2.34 21.08
C ARG A 37 10.94 -1.64 19.95
N VAL A 38 10.22 -1.04 19.01
CA VAL A 38 10.74 -0.37 17.81
C VAL A 38 10.07 0.98 17.68
N SER A 39 10.81 2.01 17.24
CA SER A 39 10.23 3.34 17.04
C SER A 39 9.12 3.30 15.98
N PRO A 40 7.98 4.00 16.20
CA PRO A 40 6.87 4.05 15.25
C PRO A 40 7.30 4.52 13.86
N GLU A 41 8.21 5.49 13.80
CA GLU A 41 8.76 6.03 12.54
C GLU A 41 9.42 4.94 11.68
N LEU A 42 10.22 4.07 12.29
CA LEU A 42 10.92 3.00 11.58
C LEU A 42 9.95 1.93 11.08
N LEU A 43 8.90 1.63 11.86
CA LEU A 43 7.85 0.69 11.44
C LEU A 43 7.05 1.26 10.27
N VAL A 44 6.67 2.53 10.31
CA VAL A 44 5.97 3.21 9.20
C VAL A 44 6.84 3.23 7.95
N LEU A 45 8.13 3.55 8.07
CA LEU A 45 9.06 3.56 6.94
C LEU A 45 9.15 2.16 6.31
N ALA A 46 9.37 1.12 7.12
CA ALA A 46 9.50 -0.25 6.64
C ALA A 46 8.22 -0.77 5.98
N ALA A 47 7.05 -0.50 6.58
CA ALA A 47 5.77 -0.88 6.02
C ALA A 47 5.47 -0.15 4.71
N THR A 48 5.76 1.16 4.65
CA THR A 48 5.58 1.98 3.44
C THR A 48 6.46 1.49 2.31
N LEU A 49 7.74 1.19 2.57
CA LEU A 49 8.67 0.67 1.57
C LEU A 49 8.22 -0.70 1.06
N GLY A 50 7.87 -1.63 1.95
CA GLY A 50 7.41 -2.96 1.57
C GLY A 50 6.14 -2.89 0.71
N ASN A 51 5.16 -2.09 1.13
CA ASN A 51 3.90 -1.96 0.41
C ASN A 51 4.06 -1.22 -0.94
N THR A 52 4.92 -0.20 -1.00
CA THR A 52 5.23 0.50 -2.26
C THR A 52 5.88 -0.44 -3.26
N LEU A 53 6.86 -1.26 -2.82
CA LEU A 53 7.49 -2.25 -3.68
C LEU A 53 6.51 -3.33 -4.15
N GLY A 54 5.62 -3.81 -3.27
CA GLY A 54 4.58 -4.75 -3.66
C GLY A 54 3.58 -4.15 -4.66
N GLY A 55 3.18 -2.88 -4.47
CA GLY A 55 2.35 -2.15 -5.43
C GLY A 55 3.04 -1.92 -6.78
N LEU A 56 4.36 -1.68 -6.79
CA LEU A 56 5.13 -1.64 -8.05
C LEU A 56 5.14 -2.99 -8.76
N THR A 57 5.21 -4.11 -8.04
CA THR A 57 5.04 -5.44 -8.62
C THR A 57 3.67 -5.57 -9.31
N ASN A 58 2.59 -5.06 -8.71
CA ASN A 58 1.27 -5.03 -9.34
C ASN A 58 1.24 -4.17 -10.61
N VAL A 59 1.94 -3.03 -10.62
CA VAL A 59 2.10 -2.20 -11.83
C VAL A 59 2.84 -2.97 -12.92
N ILE A 60 3.89 -3.73 -12.57
CA ILE A 60 4.61 -4.60 -13.53
C ILE A 60 3.65 -5.64 -14.11
N ILE A 61 2.90 -6.35 -13.25
CA ILE A 61 1.89 -7.34 -13.67
C ILE A 61 0.88 -6.67 -14.62
N GLY A 62 0.37 -5.51 -14.26
CA GLY A 62 -0.56 -4.73 -15.08
C GLY A 62 -0.03 -4.41 -16.48
N ARG A 63 1.26 -4.07 -16.61
CA ARG A 63 1.90 -3.81 -17.92
C ARG A 63 2.03 -5.05 -18.79
N LEU A 64 2.19 -6.22 -18.17
CA LEU A 64 2.33 -7.51 -18.84
C LEU A 64 0.98 -8.11 -19.26
N LEU A 65 -0.12 -7.66 -18.67
CA LEU A 65 -1.45 -8.15 -19.01
C LEU A 65 -1.86 -7.73 -20.43
N PRO A 66 -2.40 -8.67 -21.24
CA PRO A 66 -2.93 -8.35 -22.56
C PRO A 66 -4.16 -7.43 -22.47
N ALA A 67 -4.50 -6.76 -23.57
CA ALA A 67 -5.68 -5.92 -23.65
C ALA A 67 -6.96 -6.77 -23.58
N LEU A 68 -7.47 -6.98 -22.37
CA LEU A 68 -8.75 -7.66 -22.14
C LEU A 68 -9.91 -6.68 -22.38
N LYS A 69 -11.06 -7.20 -22.84
CA LYS A 69 -12.29 -6.40 -22.91
C LYS A 69 -12.69 -6.00 -21.48
N PRO A 70 -12.70 -4.70 -21.15
CA PRO A 70 -13.03 -4.27 -19.82
C PRO A 70 -14.52 -4.56 -19.54
N GLN A 71 -14.79 -5.27 -18.44
CA GLN A 71 -16.15 -5.43 -17.93
C GLN A 71 -16.69 -4.06 -17.50
N ARG A 72 -18.03 -3.89 -17.44
CA ARG A 72 -18.67 -2.57 -17.18
C ARG A 72 -18.10 -1.82 -15.97
N GLY A 73 -17.85 -2.50 -14.84
CA GLY A 73 -17.23 -1.88 -13.66
C GLY A 73 -15.76 -1.48 -13.86
N LEU A 74 -14.99 -2.30 -14.59
CA LEU A 74 -13.60 -2.01 -14.95
C LEU A 74 -13.51 -0.81 -15.90
N ALA A 75 -14.46 -0.68 -16.84
CA ALA A 75 -14.53 0.42 -17.78
C ALA A 75 -14.75 1.77 -17.08
N THR A 76 -15.58 1.81 -16.03
CA THR A 76 -15.72 3.00 -15.19
C THR A 76 -14.42 3.30 -14.46
N ALA A 77 -13.82 2.32 -13.78
CA ALA A 77 -12.55 2.52 -13.07
C ALA A 77 -11.42 3.02 -13.99
N LEU A 78 -11.34 2.47 -15.21
CA LEU A 78 -10.43 2.94 -16.25
C LEU A 78 -10.70 4.37 -16.69
N GLY A 79 -11.96 4.74 -16.91
CA GLY A 79 -12.33 6.11 -17.29
C GLY A 79 -11.94 7.12 -16.22
N TRP A 80 -12.09 6.76 -14.95
CA TRP A 80 -11.60 7.56 -13.84
C TRP A 80 -10.06 7.62 -13.84
N LEU A 81 -9.36 6.49 -14.02
CA LEU A 81 -7.89 6.48 -14.08
C LEU A 81 -7.34 7.27 -15.27
N GLN A 82 -8.02 7.27 -16.41
CA GLN A 82 -7.62 8.08 -17.57
C GLN A 82 -7.86 9.58 -17.32
N ARG A 83 -8.92 9.93 -16.60
CA ARG A 83 -9.25 11.33 -16.27
C ARG A 83 -8.35 11.91 -15.18
N PHE A 84 -8.09 11.16 -14.11
CA PHE A 84 -7.31 11.59 -12.95
C PHE A 84 -5.83 11.22 -13.05
N GLY A 85 -5.47 10.31 -13.96
CA GLY A 85 -4.10 9.89 -14.20
C GLY A 85 -3.45 9.26 -12.95
N PRO A 86 -2.14 9.49 -12.74
CA PRO A 86 -1.42 8.98 -11.58
C PRO A 86 -1.96 9.44 -10.22
N ALA A 87 -2.68 10.57 -10.16
CA ALA A 87 -3.27 11.06 -8.91
C ALA A 87 -4.34 10.12 -8.33
N ALA A 88 -4.96 9.27 -9.17
CA ALA A 88 -5.87 8.23 -8.72
C ALA A 88 -5.19 7.22 -7.77
N LEU A 89 -3.86 7.07 -7.83
CA LEU A 89 -3.10 6.19 -6.95
C LEU A 89 -3.02 6.71 -5.50
N LEU A 90 -3.39 7.98 -5.24
CA LEU A 90 -3.58 8.45 -3.86
C LEU A 90 -4.71 7.70 -3.15
N LEU A 91 -5.72 7.23 -3.90
CA LEU A 91 -6.77 6.36 -3.37
C LEU A 91 -6.27 4.93 -3.08
N SER A 92 -5.00 4.63 -3.34
CA SER A 92 -4.42 3.32 -3.01
C SER A 92 -4.31 3.03 -1.51
N TRP A 93 -4.60 4.02 -0.67
CA TRP A 93 -4.69 3.87 0.77
C TRP A 93 -5.81 2.88 1.20
N VAL A 94 -6.85 2.71 0.38
CA VAL A 94 -7.96 1.78 0.65
C VAL A 94 -7.52 0.33 0.37
N PRO A 95 -7.64 -0.60 1.34
CA PRO A 95 -7.34 -2.01 1.12
C PRO A 95 -8.16 -2.58 -0.05
N VAL A 96 -7.58 -3.53 -0.80
CA VAL A 96 -8.18 -4.18 -2.00
C VAL A 96 -8.31 -3.26 -3.20
N VAL A 97 -8.92 -2.09 -3.05
CA VAL A 97 -9.12 -1.11 -4.13
C VAL A 97 -7.76 -0.60 -4.61
N GLY A 98 -6.85 -0.30 -3.69
CA GLY A 98 -5.55 0.26 -4.04
C GLY A 98 -4.67 -0.63 -4.90
N ASP A 99 -4.70 -1.93 -4.66
CA ASP A 99 -3.87 -2.88 -5.40
C ASP A 99 -4.43 -3.09 -6.82
N LEU A 100 -5.76 -3.08 -6.97
CA LEU A 100 -6.40 -3.05 -8.28
C LEU A 100 -6.05 -1.78 -9.07
N LEU A 101 -6.03 -0.61 -8.42
CA LEU A 101 -5.59 0.65 -9.05
C LEU A 101 -4.14 0.58 -9.52
N CYS A 102 -3.25 -0.10 -8.79
CA CYS A 102 -1.86 -0.31 -9.20
C CYS A 102 -1.77 -1.16 -10.47
N VAL A 103 -2.52 -2.26 -10.54
CA VAL A 103 -2.59 -3.10 -11.75
C VAL A 103 -3.13 -2.29 -12.93
N LEU A 104 -4.19 -1.51 -12.73
CA LEU A 104 -4.79 -0.69 -13.79
C LEU A 104 -3.86 0.44 -14.27
N ALA A 105 -3.10 1.07 -13.36
CA ALA A 105 -2.10 2.06 -13.72
C ALA A 105 -0.97 1.45 -14.56
N GLY A 106 -0.57 0.21 -14.25
CA GLY A 106 0.34 -0.58 -15.07
C GLY A 106 -0.24 -0.89 -16.44
N TRP A 107 -1.49 -1.33 -16.50
CA TRP A 107 -2.16 -1.67 -17.75
C TRP A 107 -2.33 -0.46 -18.69
N LEU A 108 -2.61 0.72 -18.13
CA LEU A 108 -2.63 2.00 -18.85
C LEU A 108 -1.23 2.55 -19.19
N ARG A 109 -0.17 1.83 -18.82
CA ARG A 109 1.24 2.18 -19.06
C ARG A 109 1.62 3.58 -18.57
N MET A 110 1.07 4.02 -17.44
CA MET A 110 1.35 5.33 -16.84
C MET A 110 2.86 5.56 -16.57
N PRO A 111 3.35 6.80 -16.52
CA PRO A 111 4.77 7.08 -16.29
C PRO A 111 5.23 6.58 -14.90
N TRP A 112 6.34 5.84 -14.87
CA TRP A 112 6.87 5.21 -13.64
C TRP A 112 7.10 6.20 -12.50
N GLY A 113 7.67 7.38 -12.78
CA GLY A 113 7.98 8.37 -11.77
C GLY A 113 6.73 8.85 -11.01
N SER A 114 5.68 9.22 -11.75
CA SER A 114 4.42 9.64 -11.14
C SER A 114 3.73 8.50 -10.40
N VAL A 115 3.71 7.29 -10.97
CA VAL A 115 3.13 6.10 -10.32
C VAL A 115 3.81 5.82 -8.99
N ALA A 116 5.14 5.76 -8.97
CA ALA A 116 5.91 5.51 -7.76
C ALA A 116 5.68 6.59 -6.69
N LEU A 117 5.65 7.87 -7.11
CA LEU A 117 5.44 8.99 -6.19
C LEU A 117 4.05 8.95 -5.54
N PHE A 118 2.98 8.89 -6.34
CA PHE A 118 1.62 8.90 -5.81
C PHE A 118 1.28 7.63 -5.03
N LEU A 119 1.83 6.48 -5.46
CA LEU A 119 1.71 5.22 -4.72
C LEU A 119 2.39 5.32 -3.36
N CYS A 120 3.63 5.81 -3.32
CA CYS A 120 4.37 5.99 -2.07
C CYS A 120 3.61 6.92 -1.10
N ILE A 121 3.12 8.07 -1.59
CA ILE A 121 2.33 9.01 -0.79
C ILE A 121 1.06 8.35 -0.24
N GLY A 122 0.30 7.64 -1.09
CA GLY A 122 -0.94 6.98 -0.67
C GLY A 122 -0.71 5.89 0.39
N LYS A 123 0.33 5.06 0.21
CA LYS A 123 0.68 4.00 1.17
C LYS A 123 1.28 4.58 2.47
N ALA A 124 2.08 5.65 2.39
CA ALA A 124 2.60 6.35 3.55
C ALA A 124 1.47 6.93 4.41
N LEU A 125 0.52 7.63 3.78
CA LEU A 125 -0.63 8.24 4.45
C LEU A 125 -1.40 7.21 5.30
N ARG A 126 -1.64 6.03 4.73
CA ARG A 126 -2.33 4.92 5.40
C ARG A 126 -1.63 4.51 6.70
N TYR A 127 -0.32 4.25 6.63
CA TYR A 127 0.43 3.79 7.80
C TYR A 127 0.63 4.88 8.84
N ILE A 128 0.76 6.15 8.43
CA ILE A 128 0.79 7.30 9.33
C ILE A 128 -0.52 7.41 10.10
N VAL A 129 -1.66 7.40 9.40
CA VAL A 129 -3.00 7.48 10.01
C VAL A 129 -3.22 6.30 10.97
N LEU A 130 -2.90 5.07 10.55
CA LEU A 130 -3.06 3.90 11.40
C LEU A 130 -2.17 3.97 12.65
N THR A 131 -0.93 4.44 12.51
CA THR A 131 0.00 4.62 13.63
C THR A 131 -0.50 5.67 14.60
N MET A 132 -0.97 6.83 14.10
CA MET A 132 -1.56 7.89 14.93
C MET A 132 -2.75 7.37 15.74
N ILE A 133 -3.69 6.68 15.08
CA ILE A 133 -4.86 6.09 15.74
C ILE A 133 -4.43 5.09 16.81
N THR A 134 -3.45 4.23 16.51
CA THR A 134 -2.99 3.19 17.43
C THR A 134 -2.28 3.79 18.64
N VAL A 135 -1.33 4.70 18.44
CA VAL A 135 -0.58 5.36 19.52
C VAL A 135 -1.52 6.18 20.40
N GLN A 136 -2.46 6.91 19.80
CA GLN A 136 -3.47 7.65 20.55
C GLN A 136 -4.38 6.69 21.33
N GLY A 137 -4.82 5.59 20.73
CA GLY A 137 -5.63 4.57 21.41
C GLY A 137 -4.93 3.93 22.61
N ILE A 138 -3.64 3.64 22.49
CA ILE A 138 -2.82 3.14 23.61
C ILE A 138 -2.75 4.18 24.73
N ALA A 139 -2.54 5.47 24.39
CA ALA A 139 -2.46 6.55 25.37
C ALA A 139 -3.78 6.81 26.13
N TRP A 140 -4.93 6.45 25.56
CA TRP A 140 -6.24 6.58 26.22
C TRP A 140 -6.53 5.41 27.19
N TRP A 141 -5.81 4.30 27.05
CA TRP A 141 -6.01 3.07 27.84
C TRP A 141 -4.94 2.87 28.93
N GLN A 142 -4.02 3.82 29.10
CA GLN A 142 -3.09 3.92 30.23
C GLN A 142 -3.59 4.95 31.24
#